data_AF-A0AAP2HEJ0-F1
#
_entry.id   AF-A0AAP2HEJ0-F1
#
_cell.length_a   1.000
_cell.length_b   1.000
_cell.length_c   1.000
_cell.angle_alpha   90.00
_cell.angle_beta   90.00
_cell.angle_gamma   90.00
#
_symmetry.space_group_name_H-M   'P 1'
#
loop_
_entity.id
_entity.type
_entity.pdbx_description
1 polymer ?
#
loop_
_entity_poly.entity_id
_entity_poly.type
_entity_poly.pdbx_seq_one_letter_code
_entity_poly.pdbx_strand_id
1 'polypeptide(L)'
;MHDNPQAVADAVFALPDHRLISLSGRDAATFAQAQFMNDVALLEPGQWQWSGWLTPKGRVIALFALLKLSDETLWLLLPDADPAALATALQRFVFRAKVKIQVREDLHVSGRFAAPAGASGATFAGDEASGLELDLGGAGGPRTLRIASAPASHDAASAARWQAFDLEHGLPRLPGSQVEHWTPQQLSLDRLRGFSVKKGCYPGQEIVARTHFLGQAKRGLVLVESDAPLEAGRDLSAGTATLGKLVASGHDGARHLALAVLPLEREATALDVGGVEVKEAGLREGLAR
;
A
#
# COMPACT_ATOMS: atom_id res chain seq x y z
N MET A 1 38.61 -18.93 1.11
CA MET A 1 37.88 -18.49 -0.10
C MET A 1 36.41 -18.47 0.30
N HIS A 2 36.00 -17.40 0.97
CA HIS A 2 34.63 -17.26 1.46
C HIS A 2 33.86 -16.55 0.37
N ASP A 3 32.87 -17.23 -0.19
CA ASP A 3 31.89 -16.67 -1.11
C ASP A 3 31.21 -15.50 -0.41
N ASN A 4 31.58 -14.30 -0.83
CA ASN A 4 30.83 -13.09 -0.56
C ASN A 4 29.60 -13.21 -1.49
N PRO A 5 28.38 -13.46 -0.98
CA PRO A 5 27.21 -13.42 -1.85
C PRO A 5 27.17 -12.01 -2.42
N GLN A 6 27.50 -11.88 -3.70
CA GLN A 6 27.50 -10.61 -4.40
C GLN A 6 26.17 -9.94 -4.09
N ALA A 7 26.24 -8.82 -3.37
CA ALA A 7 25.15 -7.87 -3.35
C ALA A 7 24.80 -7.62 -4.82
N VAL A 8 23.62 -8.08 -5.24
CA VAL A 8 23.11 -7.82 -6.58
C VAL A 8 22.92 -6.31 -6.65
N ALA A 9 23.92 -5.63 -7.19
CA ALA A 9 23.89 -4.20 -7.43
C ALA A 9 22.80 -3.91 -8.46
N ASP A 10 21.88 -3.01 -8.10
CA ASP A 10 21.17 -2.07 -8.98
C ASP A 10 20.42 -2.60 -10.24
N ALA A 11 20.08 -3.89 -10.30
CA ALA A 11 19.27 -4.41 -11.39
C ALA A 11 17.82 -3.90 -11.29
N VAL A 12 17.27 -3.41 -12.40
CA VAL A 12 15.85 -3.08 -12.54
C VAL A 12 15.08 -4.38 -12.77
N PHE A 13 13.98 -4.58 -12.04
CA PHE A 13 13.13 -5.76 -12.17
C PHE A 13 11.65 -5.39 -12.27
N ALA A 14 10.87 -6.21 -12.96
CA ALA A 14 9.43 -5.99 -13.11
C ALA A 14 8.66 -6.29 -11.82
N LEU A 15 7.67 -5.44 -11.54
CA LEU A 15 6.67 -5.59 -10.47
C LEU A 15 5.30 -5.82 -11.12
N PRO A 16 5.01 -7.03 -11.63
CA PRO A 16 3.82 -7.29 -12.45
C PRO A 16 2.50 -7.12 -11.70
N ASP A 17 2.50 -7.28 -10.38
CA ASP A 17 1.31 -7.07 -9.54
C ASP A 17 0.95 -5.58 -9.42
N HIS A 18 1.90 -4.68 -9.68
CA HIS A 18 1.63 -3.25 -9.63
C HIS A 18 0.95 -2.79 -10.91
N ARG A 19 -0.32 -2.39 -10.81
CA ARG A 19 -1.16 -2.00 -11.94
C ARG A 19 -1.60 -0.54 -11.83
N LEU A 20 -2.03 0.03 -12.95
CA LEU A 20 -2.37 1.45 -13.06
C LEU A 20 -3.81 1.66 -13.53
N ILE A 21 -4.51 2.57 -12.87
CA ILE A 21 -5.75 3.18 -13.37
C ILE A 21 -5.50 4.67 -13.55
N SER A 22 -5.92 5.22 -14.68
CA SER A 22 -5.97 6.65 -14.93
C SER A 22 -7.37 7.20 -14.70
N LEU A 23 -7.44 8.35 -14.05
CA LEU A 23 -8.60 9.25 -14.00
C LEU A 23 -8.27 10.46 -14.85
N SER A 24 -9.03 10.69 -15.93
CA SER A 24 -8.77 11.80 -16.84
C SER A 24 -10.02 12.63 -17.13
N GLY A 25 -9.88 13.96 -17.15
CA GLY A 25 -10.91 14.93 -17.50
C GLY A 25 -11.08 16.02 -16.43
N ARG A 26 -11.74 17.12 -16.79
CA ARG A 26 -11.94 18.32 -15.95
C ARG A 26 -12.48 18.08 -14.53
N ASP A 27 -13.17 16.98 -14.29
CA ASP A 27 -13.73 16.66 -12.96
C ASP A 27 -12.92 15.55 -12.23
N ALA A 28 -11.75 15.15 -12.74
CA ALA A 28 -10.95 14.04 -12.20
C ALA A 28 -10.51 14.26 -10.75
N ALA A 29 -9.89 15.41 -10.42
CA ALA A 29 -9.50 15.73 -9.06
C ALA A 29 -10.69 15.82 -8.09
N THR A 30 -11.79 16.45 -8.53
CA THR A 30 -13.03 16.55 -7.74
C THR A 30 -13.67 15.19 -7.49
N PHE A 31 -13.70 14.31 -8.50
CA PHE A 31 -14.18 12.93 -8.36
C PHE A 31 -13.30 12.15 -7.37
N ALA A 32 -11.98 12.21 -7.52
CA ALA A 32 -11.03 11.58 -6.60
C ALA A 32 -11.20 12.12 -5.17
N GLN A 33 -11.40 13.42 -5.01
CA GLN A 33 -11.65 14.07 -3.71
C GLN A 33 -12.95 13.55 -3.07
N ALA A 34 -14.00 13.30 -3.84
CA ALA A 34 -15.26 12.78 -3.32
C ALA A 34 -15.23 11.28 -3.02
N GLN A 35 -14.33 10.51 -3.62
CA GLN A 35 -14.30 9.05 -3.49
C GLN A 35 -13.22 8.53 -2.54
N PHE A 36 -12.02 9.12 -2.54
CA PHE A 36 -10.88 8.52 -1.86
C PHE A 36 -10.69 9.05 -0.44
N MET A 37 -10.08 8.24 0.42
CA MET A 37 -10.01 8.52 1.86
C MET A 37 -8.99 9.58 2.26
N ASN A 38 -8.08 10.00 1.36
CA ASN A 38 -7.12 11.07 1.61
C ASN A 38 -7.46 12.38 0.88
N ASP A 39 -6.91 13.51 1.33
CA ASP A 39 -7.24 14.84 0.82
C ASP A 39 -6.51 15.12 -0.49
N VAL A 40 -7.25 15.04 -1.60
CA VAL A 40 -6.74 15.28 -2.96
C VAL A 40 -6.62 16.79 -3.24
N ALA A 41 -7.34 17.63 -2.48
CA ALA A 41 -7.26 19.09 -2.66
C ALA A 41 -5.92 19.67 -2.19
N LEU A 42 -5.20 18.96 -1.31
CA LEU A 42 -3.87 19.33 -0.82
C LEU A 42 -2.73 18.69 -1.61
N LEU A 43 -3.04 17.84 -2.59
CA LEU A 43 -2.06 17.18 -3.44
C LEU A 43 -1.77 18.07 -4.66
N GLU A 44 -0.50 18.45 -4.85
CA GLU A 44 -0.09 19.28 -5.98
C GLU A 44 0.31 18.44 -7.20
N PRO A 45 0.19 18.97 -8.43
CA PRO A 45 0.76 18.32 -9.61
C PRO A 45 2.26 18.04 -9.44
N GLY A 46 2.72 16.85 -9.87
CA GLY A 46 4.09 16.38 -9.62
C GLY A 46 4.26 15.65 -8.28
N GLN A 47 3.20 15.55 -7.47
CA GLN A 47 3.23 14.84 -6.20
C GLN A 47 2.37 13.59 -6.19
N TRP A 48 2.65 12.72 -5.23
CA TRP A 48 1.87 11.55 -4.93
C TRP A 48 1.68 11.37 -3.42
N GLN A 49 0.58 10.72 -3.04
CA GLN A 49 0.29 10.38 -1.65
C GLN A 49 -0.35 8.99 -1.55
N TRP A 50 -0.24 8.35 -0.38
CA TRP A 50 -1.06 7.18 -0.08
C TRP A 50 -2.52 7.58 0.03
N SER A 51 -3.40 6.78 -0.58
CA SER A 51 -4.83 6.94 -0.47
C SER A 51 -5.49 5.57 -0.63
N GLY A 52 -6.80 5.55 -0.54
CA GLY A 52 -7.55 4.30 -0.64
C GLY A 52 -9.01 4.56 -0.89
N TRP A 53 -9.71 3.48 -1.18
CA TRP A 53 -11.15 3.50 -1.37
C TRP A 53 -11.82 2.62 -0.34
N LEU A 54 -12.92 3.10 0.22
CA LEU A 54 -13.60 2.45 1.33
C LEU A 54 -15.02 2.04 0.96
N THR A 55 -15.52 1.01 1.62
CA THR A 55 -16.95 0.74 1.67
C THR A 55 -17.66 1.84 2.46
N PRO A 56 -19.00 1.98 2.32
CA PRO A 56 -19.79 2.87 3.19
C PRO A 56 -19.65 2.56 4.69
N LYS A 57 -19.23 1.33 5.05
CA LYS A 57 -18.95 0.91 6.43
C LYS A 57 -17.50 1.20 6.87
N GLY A 58 -16.74 1.98 6.11
CA GLY A 58 -15.37 2.38 6.43
C GLY A 58 -14.35 1.25 6.32
N ARG A 59 -14.62 0.23 5.49
CA ARG A 59 -13.69 -0.91 5.27
C ARG A 59 -12.86 -0.69 4.02
N VAL A 60 -11.57 -1.00 4.07
CA VAL A 60 -10.64 -0.80 2.97
C VAL A 60 -10.94 -1.75 1.81
N ILE A 61 -11.29 -1.19 0.65
CA ILE A 61 -11.44 -1.91 -0.62
C ILE A 61 -10.09 -2.01 -1.33
N ALA A 62 -9.35 -0.90 -1.38
CA ALA A 62 -8.03 -0.82 -2.00
C ALA A 62 -7.19 0.26 -1.31
N LEU A 63 -5.86 0.04 -1.27
CA LEU A 63 -4.83 0.98 -0.84
C LEU A 63 -3.89 1.21 -2.03
N PHE A 64 -3.59 2.47 -2.34
CA PHE A 64 -2.81 2.82 -3.53
C PHE A 64 -2.04 4.12 -3.37
N ALA A 65 -1.00 4.30 -4.17
CA ALA A 65 -0.38 5.61 -4.36
C ALA A 65 -1.20 6.38 -5.41
N LEU A 66 -1.70 7.56 -5.05
CA LEU A 66 -2.40 8.47 -5.95
C LEU A 66 -1.41 9.52 -6.43
N LEU A 67 -1.07 9.49 -7.71
CA LEU A 67 -0.17 10.43 -8.38
C LEU A 67 -1.01 11.50 -9.06
N LYS A 68 -0.71 12.78 -8.83
CA LYS A 68 -1.36 13.89 -9.53
C LYS A 68 -0.43 14.42 -10.63
N LEU A 69 -0.77 14.12 -11.88
CA LEU A 69 -0.02 14.64 -13.03
C LEU A 69 -0.50 16.06 -13.38
N SER A 70 -1.81 16.29 -13.26
CA SER A 70 -2.46 17.60 -13.36
C SER A 70 -3.80 17.56 -12.63
N ASP A 71 -4.53 18.68 -12.58
CA ASP A 71 -5.90 18.70 -12.04
C ASP A 71 -6.88 17.83 -12.86
N GLU A 72 -6.55 17.58 -14.13
CA GLU A 72 -7.36 16.76 -15.04
C GLU A 72 -6.82 15.34 -15.21
N THR A 73 -5.68 14.98 -14.61
CA THR A 73 -5.07 13.65 -14.80
C THR A 73 -4.44 13.17 -13.51
N LEU A 74 -5.02 12.10 -12.95
CA LEU A 74 -4.49 11.39 -11.80
C LEU A 74 -4.29 9.92 -12.12
N TRP A 75 -3.24 9.31 -11.58
CA TRP A 75 -3.00 7.87 -11.69
C TRP A 75 -3.09 7.21 -10.31
N LEU A 76 -3.79 6.09 -10.25
CA LEU A 76 -3.78 5.18 -9.11
C LEU A 76 -2.77 4.07 -9.43
N LEU A 77 -1.69 4.01 -8.66
CA LEU A 77 -0.75 2.89 -8.66
C LEU A 77 -1.20 1.87 -7.59
N LEU A 78 -1.75 0.76 -8.06
CA LEU A 78 -2.33 -0.32 -7.29
C LEU A 78 -1.27 -1.41 -7.06
N PRO A 79 -0.82 -1.67 -5.82
CA PRO A 79 0.19 -2.71 -5.57
C PRO A 79 -0.32 -4.15 -5.73
N ASP A 80 -1.63 -4.35 -5.58
CA ASP A 80 -2.27 -5.66 -5.36
C ASP A 80 -3.75 -5.74 -5.79
N ALA A 81 -4.48 -4.62 -5.80
CA ALA A 81 -5.89 -4.60 -6.20
C ALA A 81 -6.09 -4.84 -7.70
N ASP A 82 -7.12 -5.60 -8.07
CA ASP A 82 -7.51 -5.82 -9.47
C ASP A 82 -7.95 -4.49 -10.12
N PRO A 83 -7.22 -4.00 -11.14
CA PRO A 83 -7.51 -2.72 -11.76
C PRO A 83 -8.84 -2.71 -12.53
N ALA A 84 -9.24 -3.82 -13.13
CA ALA A 84 -10.47 -3.90 -13.92
C ALA A 84 -11.70 -3.92 -13.00
N ALA A 85 -11.64 -4.70 -11.92
CA ALA A 85 -12.69 -4.73 -10.91
C ALA A 85 -12.85 -3.37 -10.22
N LEU A 86 -11.75 -2.74 -9.82
CA LEU A 86 -11.77 -1.43 -9.16
C LEU A 86 -12.27 -0.33 -10.11
N ALA A 87 -11.79 -0.29 -11.36
CA ALA A 87 -12.26 0.67 -12.36
C ALA A 87 -13.77 0.53 -12.62
N THR A 88 -14.26 -0.71 -12.76
CA THR A 88 -15.69 -1.01 -12.94
C THR A 88 -16.52 -0.56 -11.74
N ALA A 89 -16.03 -0.77 -10.53
CA ALA A 89 -16.72 -0.36 -9.32
C ALA A 89 -16.78 1.18 -9.20
N LEU A 90 -15.66 1.88 -9.43
CA LEU A 90 -15.59 3.34 -9.43
C LEU A 90 -16.46 3.97 -10.52
N GLN A 91 -16.56 3.34 -11.70
CA GLN A 91 -17.37 3.83 -12.82
C GLN A 91 -18.86 4.01 -12.45
N ARG A 92 -19.37 3.21 -11.49
CA ARG A 92 -20.75 3.32 -10.99
C ARG A 92 -21.01 4.63 -10.24
N PHE A 93 -19.97 5.30 -9.77
CA PHE A 93 -20.04 6.57 -9.04
C PHE A 93 -19.84 7.79 -9.96
N VAL A 94 -19.56 7.58 -11.25
CA VAL A 94 -19.43 8.66 -12.24
C VAL A 94 -20.83 9.14 -12.63
N PHE A 95 -21.38 10.07 -11.86
CA PHE A 95 -22.69 10.67 -12.12
C PHE A 95 -22.55 12.12 -12.55
N ARG A 96 -22.80 12.40 -13.84
CA ARG A 96 -22.66 13.73 -14.46
C ARG A 96 -21.28 14.38 -14.36
N ALA A 97 -20.29 13.70 -13.79
CA ALA A 97 -18.90 14.10 -13.77
C ALA A 97 -18.23 13.83 -15.12
N LYS A 98 -17.43 14.78 -15.60
CA LYS A 98 -16.55 14.69 -16.77
C LYS A 98 -15.23 14.06 -16.36
N VAL A 99 -15.28 12.78 -16.03
CA VAL A 99 -14.12 11.94 -15.71
C VAL A 99 -14.23 10.63 -16.48
N LYS A 100 -13.11 10.20 -17.04
CA LYS A 100 -12.93 8.89 -17.67
C LYS A 100 -12.01 8.07 -16.79
N ILE A 101 -12.37 6.81 -16.55
CA ILE A 101 -11.61 5.87 -15.74
C ILE A 101 -11.08 4.78 -16.69
N GLN A 102 -9.77 4.56 -16.74
CA GLN A 102 -9.18 3.56 -17.64
C GLN A 102 -8.04 2.81 -16.97
N VAL A 103 -8.03 1.49 -17.12
CA VAL A 103 -6.85 0.67 -16.83
C VAL A 103 -5.75 0.98 -17.86
N ARG A 104 -4.52 1.19 -17.38
CA ARG A 104 -3.34 1.47 -18.22
C ARG A 104 -2.52 0.20 -18.41
N GLU A 105 -2.89 -0.60 -19.41
CA GLU A 105 -2.18 -1.84 -19.78
C GLU A 105 -0.93 -1.58 -20.61
N ASP A 106 -0.83 -0.39 -21.17
CA ASP A 106 0.30 0.13 -21.95
C ASP A 106 1.48 0.62 -21.09
N LEU A 107 1.31 0.63 -19.76
CA LEU A 107 2.32 1.01 -18.79
C LEU A 107 2.70 -0.18 -17.92
N HIS A 108 4.00 -0.30 -17.64
CA HIS A 108 4.59 -1.32 -16.80
C HIS A 108 5.28 -0.69 -15.61
N VAL A 109 5.29 -1.44 -14.50
CA VAL A 109 5.91 -1.02 -13.25
C VAL A 109 7.15 -1.85 -12.99
N SER A 110 8.22 -1.17 -12.59
CA SER A 110 9.49 -1.79 -12.24
C SER A 110 10.06 -1.20 -10.96
N GLY A 111 10.86 -1.99 -10.25
CA GLY A 111 11.56 -1.61 -9.03
C GLY A 111 13.07 -1.70 -9.19
N ARG A 112 13.78 -0.94 -8.34
CA ARG A 112 15.21 -1.12 -8.06
C ARG A 112 15.52 -0.76 -6.61
N PHE A 113 16.50 -1.43 -6.00
CA PHE A 113 16.99 -1.12 -4.65
C PHE A 113 18.09 -0.05 -4.69
N ALA A 114 17.77 1.11 -5.27
CA ALA A 114 18.66 2.25 -5.42
C ALA A 114 17.89 3.55 -5.21
N ALA A 115 18.60 4.64 -4.93
CA ALA A 115 17.99 5.96 -4.79
C ALA A 115 17.40 6.43 -6.14
N PRO A 116 16.28 7.17 -6.11
CA PRO A 116 15.77 7.85 -7.31
C PRO A 116 16.79 8.86 -7.83
N ALA A 117 16.78 9.10 -9.15
CA ALA A 117 17.64 10.11 -9.77
C ALA A 117 17.03 11.51 -9.68
N GLY A 118 15.70 11.62 -9.75
CA GLY A 118 14.99 12.89 -9.70
C GLY A 118 13.80 12.93 -8.75
N ALA A 119 13.24 11.79 -8.36
CA ALA A 119 12.15 11.74 -7.38
C ALA A 119 12.69 11.96 -5.95
N SER A 120 11.87 12.50 -5.05
CA SER A 120 12.25 12.69 -3.65
C SER A 120 11.01 12.75 -2.78
N GLY A 121 10.89 11.84 -1.81
CA GLY A 121 9.71 11.75 -0.94
C GLY A 121 8.42 11.66 -1.76
N ALA A 122 7.50 12.59 -1.52
CA ALA A 122 6.20 12.66 -2.19
C ALA A 122 6.25 13.29 -3.60
N THR A 123 7.39 13.79 -4.05
CA THR A 123 7.55 14.35 -5.40
C THR A 123 8.06 13.27 -6.35
N PHE A 124 7.32 13.01 -7.42
CA PHE A 124 7.77 12.14 -8.51
C PHE A 124 8.51 12.95 -9.58
N ALA A 125 9.32 12.29 -10.39
CA ALA A 125 10.04 12.91 -11.50
C ALA A 125 9.69 12.25 -12.84
N GLY A 126 10.00 12.95 -13.93
CA GLY A 126 9.69 12.51 -15.29
C GLY A 126 8.27 12.86 -15.74
N ASP A 127 7.89 12.32 -16.89
CA ASP A 127 6.57 12.45 -17.49
C ASP A 127 6.11 11.11 -18.10
N GLU A 128 4.91 11.08 -18.69
CA GLU A 128 4.37 9.87 -19.30
C GLU A 128 5.23 9.34 -20.47
N ALA A 129 5.89 10.21 -21.23
CA ALA A 129 6.68 9.82 -22.39
C ALA A 129 8.05 9.24 -21.98
N SER A 130 8.70 9.86 -20.99
CA SER A 130 10.01 9.49 -20.47
C SER A 130 9.94 8.47 -19.32
N GLY A 131 8.76 8.25 -18.76
CA GLY A 131 8.51 7.38 -17.61
C GLY A 131 8.61 8.13 -16.27
N LEU A 132 7.68 7.84 -15.36
CA LEU A 132 7.67 8.42 -14.02
C LEU A 132 8.58 7.64 -13.07
N GLU A 133 9.23 8.36 -12.16
CA GLU A 133 10.06 7.82 -11.09
C GLU A 133 9.50 8.23 -9.72
N LEU A 134 9.39 7.28 -8.78
CA LEU A 134 8.90 7.50 -7.42
C LEU A 134 9.94 7.04 -6.39
N ASP A 135 10.03 7.81 -5.30
CA ASP A 135 10.83 7.48 -4.12
C ASP A 135 10.01 6.63 -3.13
N LEU A 136 10.28 5.32 -3.10
CA LEU A 136 9.72 4.36 -2.13
C LEU A 136 10.78 3.85 -1.15
N GLY A 137 11.86 4.63 -0.96
CA GLY A 137 12.86 4.39 0.06
C GLY A 137 12.37 4.75 1.46
N GLY A 138 13.07 4.21 2.46
CA GLY A 138 12.77 4.40 3.87
C GLY A 138 13.87 3.83 4.75
N ALA A 139 13.58 3.59 6.02
CA ALA A 139 14.49 2.88 6.89
C ALA A 139 14.71 1.44 6.35
N GLY A 140 15.97 1.04 6.17
CA GLY A 140 16.33 -0.23 5.52
C GLY A 140 16.82 -0.08 4.08
N GLY A 141 16.79 1.13 3.51
CA GLY A 141 17.49 1.47 2.27
C GLY A 141 16.61 2.14 1.22
N PRO A 142 17.22 2.60 0.13
CA PRO A 142 16.50 3.25 -0.94
C PRO A 142 15.74 2.24 -1.82
N ARG A 143 14.56 2.63 -2.29
CA ARG A 143 13.85 1.95 -3.38
C ARG A 143 13.33 2.99 -4.36
N THR A 144 13.55 2.73 -5.64
CA THR A 144 12.91 3.49 -6.70
C THR A 144 11.88 2.60 -7.38
N LEU A 145 10.69 3.14 -7.61
CA LEU A 145 9.70 2.56 -8.51
C LEU A 145 9.62 3.40 -9.77
N ARG A 146 9.53 2.74 -10.93
CA ARG A 146 9.41 3.40 -12.22
C ARG A 146 8.20 2.88 -12.98
N ILE A 147 7.44 3.81 -13.56
CA ILE A 147 6.29 3.56 -14.43
C ILE A 147 6.70 3.98 -15.86
N ALA A 148 6.71 3.05 -16.81
CA ALA A 148 7.10 3.34 -18.18
C ALA A 148 6.44 2.37 -19.17
N SER A 149 6.44 2.70 -20.47
CA SER A 149 5.89 1.84 -21.53
C SER A 149 6.76 0.62 -21.86
N ALA A 150 8.06 0.66 -21.54
CA ALA A 150 8.96 -0.48 -21.73
C ALA A 150 8.94 -1.38 -20.49
N PRO A 151 8.63 -2.69 -20.62
CA PRO A 151 8.67 -3.62 -19.51
C PRO A 151 10.12 -3.95 -19.11
N ALA A 152 10.32 -4.26 -17.84
CA ALA A 152 11.55 -4.87 -17.34
C ALA A 152 11.44 -6.40 -17.30
N SER A 153 12.57 -7.10 -17.14
CA SER A 153 12.55 -8.54 -16.85
C SER A 153 12.07 -8.80 -15.43
N HIS A 154 11.29 -9.86 -15.23
CA HIS A 154 10.85 -10.26 -13.90
C HIS A 154 11.95 -11.05 -13.17
N ASP A 155 12.16 -10.73 -11.90
CA ASP A 155 13.02 -11.47 -10.99
C ASP A 155 12.25 -11.75 -9.69
N ALA A 156 11.92 -13.02 -9.46
CA ALA A 156 11.04 -13.42 -8.36
C ALA A 156 11.65 -13.12 -6.98
N ALA A 157 12.97 -13.27 -6.83
CA ALA A 157 13.66 -12.98 -5.57
C ALA A 157 13.62 -11.48 -5.22
N SER A 158 13.85 -10.62 -6.22
CA SER A 158 13.78 -9.17 -6.06
C SER A 158 12.35 -8.68 -5.82
N ALA A 159 11.36 -9.28 -6.48
CA ALA A 159 9.94 -9.00 -6.24
C ALA A 159 9.51 -9.41 -4.81
N ALA A 160 9.94 -10.59 -4.34
CA ALA A 160 9.68 -11.05 -2.97
C ALA A 160 10.33 -10.12 -1.93
N ARG A 161 11.60 -9.73 -2.15
CA ARG A 161 12.28 -8.72 -1.31
C ARG A 161 11.58 -7.36 -1.31
N TRP A 162 11.01 -6.95 -2.45
CA TRP A 162 10.25 -5.70 -2.54
C TRP A 162 8.97 -5.79 -1.69
N GLN A 163 8.25 -6.90 -1.75
CA GLN A 163 7.08 -7.15 -0.89
C GLN A 163 7.46 -7.22 0.59
N ALA A 164 8.57 -7.88 0.94
CA ALA A 164 9.07 -7.91 2.31
C ALA A 164 9.34 -6.51 2.84
N PHE A 165 9.96 -5.63 2.05
CA PHE A 165 10.17 -4.23 2.42
C PHE A 165 8.85 -3.49 2.64
N ASP A 166 7.81 -3.74 1.81
CA ASP A 166 6.47 -3.18 2.04
C ASP A 166 5.89 -3.62 3.39
N LEU A 167 5.99 -4.91 3.73
CA LEU A 167 5.56 -5.44 5.02
C LEU A 167 6.33 -4.80 6.18
N GLU A 168 7.65 -4.67 6.06
CA GLU A 168 8.49 -4.04 7.09
C GLU A 168 8.09 -2.60 7.39
N HIS A 169 7.53 -1.88 6.42
CA HIS A 169 7.06 -0.49 6.59
C HIS A 169 5.58 -0.40 6.96
N GLY A 170 4.87 -1.53 7.06
CA GLY A 170 3.44 -1.57 7.38
C GLY A 170 2.55 -1.18 6.22
N LEU A 171 2.96 -1.46 4.99
CA LEU A 171 2.12 -1.35 3.80
C LEU A 171 1.43 -2.70 3.53
N PRO A 172 0.15 -2.87 3.91
CA PRO A 172 -0.54 -4.14 3.73
C PRO A 172 -0.96 -4.32 2.27
N ARG A 173 -0.38 -5.32 1.59
CA ARG A 173 -0.97 -5.88 0.36
C ARG A 173 -2.10 -6.80 0.77
N LEU A 174 -3.34 -6.40 0.53
CA LEU A 174 -4.55 -7.11 0.89
C LEU A 174 -4.87 -8.17 -0.18
N PRO A 175 -4.63 -9.46 0.08
CA PRO A 175 -5.17 -10.49 -0.79
C PRO A 175 -6.70 -10.41 -0.78
N GLY A 176 -7.36 -10.93 -1.83
CA GLY A 176 -8.80 -10.82 -1.99
C GLY A 176 -9.62 -11.31 -0.78
N SER A 177 -9.10 -12.26 0.00
CA SER A 177 -9.73 -12.75 1.24
C SER A 177 -9.74 -11.74 2.38
N GLN A 178 -8.93 -10.68 2.32
CA GLN A 178 -8.75 -9.66 3.36
C GLN A 178 -9.31 -8.29 2.96
N VAL A 179 -9.73 -8.13 1.71
CA VAL A 179 -10.44 -6.94 1.21
C VAL A 179 -11.74 -6.76 1.98
N GLU A 180 -12.11 -5.52 2.31
CA GLU A 180 -13.30 -5.14 3.09
C GLU A 180 -13.37 -5.63 4.55
N HIS A 181 -12.30 -6.22 5.11
CA HIS A 181 -12.29 -6.67 6.50
C HIS A 181 -11.86 -5.56 7.49
N TRP A 182 -10.97 -4.69 7.05
CA TRP A 182 -10.20 -3.81 7.93
C TRP A 182 -10.61 -2.34 7.80
N THR A 183 -10.61 -1.60 8.91
CA THR A 183 -10.65 -0.13 8.84
C THR A 183 -9.25 0.45 8.65
N PRO A 184 -9.11 1.70 8.15
CA PRO A 184 -7.81 2.36 8.03
C PRO A 184 -7.02 2.40 9.35
N GLN A 185 -7.69 2.60 10.48
CA GLN A 185 -7.06 2.62 11.80
C GLN A 185 -6.55 1.24 12.24
N GLN A 186 -7.29 0.17 11.95
CA GLN A 186 -6.84 -1.19 12.25
C GLN A 186 -5.57 -1.53 11.47
N LEU A 187 -5.46 -1.02 10.24
CA LEU A 187 -4.28 -1.14 9.39
C LEU A 187 -3.21 -0.07 9.69
N SER A 188 -3.37 0.75 10.73
CA SER A 188 -2.42 1.80 11.11
C SER A 188 -2.00 2.70 9.94
N LEU A 189 -2.93 3.00 9.03
CA LEU A 189 -2.66 3.79 7.82
C LEU A 189 -2.37 5.27 8.12
N ASP A 190 -2.54 5.71 9.36
CA ASP A 190 -2.10 7.02 9.85
C ASP A 190 -0.57 7.15 9.80
N ARG A 191 0.17 6.05 10.03
CA ARG A 191 1.64 6.01 9.86
C ARG A 191 2.07 6.34 8.43
N LEU A 192 1.23 5.97 7.45
CA LEU A 192 1.46 6.25 6.03
C LEU A 192 0.83 7.57 5.57
N ARG A 193 0.17 8.32 6.46
CA ARG A 193 -0.68 9.47 6.13
C ARG A 193 -1.74 9.11 5.08
N GLY A 194 -2.22 7.87 5.07
CA GLY A 194 -3.04 7.32 3.99
C GLY A 194 -4.51 7.75 3.98
N PHE A 195 -4.96 8.53 4.97
CA PHE A 195 -6.32 9.06 5.02
C PHE A 195 -6.39 10.41 5.72
N SER A 196 -7.42 11.19 5.41
CA SER A 196 -7.69 12.48 6.04
C SER A 196 -9.03 12.45 6.77
N VAL A 197 -9.00 12.94 8.01
CA VAL A 197 -10.19 13.20 8.85
C VAL A 197 -10.64 14.65 8.76
N LYS A 198 -9.88 15.51 8.05
CA LYS A 198 -10.12 16.96 7.93
C LYS A 198 -10.75 17.36 6.60
N LYS A 199 -10.76 16.46 5.61
CA LYS A 199 -11.35 16.71 4.28
C LYS A 199 -12.88 16.61 4.30
N GLY A 200 -13.49 17.07 3.19
CA GLY A 200 -14.92 16.89 2.93
C GLY A 200 -15.36 15.42 2.80
N CYS A 201 -16.65 15.22 2.56
CA CYS A 201 -17.29 13.89 2.57
C CYS A 201 -16.65 12.90 1.57
N TYR A 202 -16.41 11.68 2.04
CA TYR A 202 -16.09 10.50 1.21
C TYR A 202 -16.76 9.24 1.80
N PRO A 203 -16.98 8.17 1.00
CA PRO A 203 -17.58 6.93 1.49
C PRO A 203 -16.89 6.37 2.72
N GLY A 204 -17.65 6.05 3.77
CA GLY A 204 -17.11 5.47 5.00
C GLY A 204 -16.43 6.44 5.96
N GLN A 205 -16.33 7.74 5.62
CA GLN A 205 -15.71 8.75 6.49
C GLN A 205 -16.33 8.79 7.88
N GLU A 206 -17.64 8.60 8.03
CA GLU A 206 -18.31 8.63 9.33
C GLU A 206 -17.70 7.65 10.34
N ILE A 207 -17.32 6.45 9.88
CA ILE A 207 -16.69 5.42 10.71
C ILE A 207 -15.24 5.82 11.04
N VAL A 208 -14.52 6.34 10.04
CA VAL A 208 -13.13 6.78 10.19
C VAL A 208 -13.04 7.97 11.18
N ALA A 209 -13.87 8.99 10.98
CA ALA A 209 -13.93 10.18 11.81
C ALA A 209 -14.38 9.86 13.24
N ARG A 210 -15.41 9.01 13.41
CA ARG A 210 -15.87 8.59 14.74
C ARG A 210 -14.76 7.93 15.55
N THR A 211 -13.99 7.05 14.93
CA THR A 211 -12.87 6.37 15.58
C THR A 211 -11.77 7.34 15.98
N HIS A 212 -11.55 8.41 15.20
CA HIS A 212 -10.53 9.42 15.47
C HIS A 212 -10.94 10.44 16.55
N PHE A 213 -12.17 10.95 16.51
CA PHE A 213 -12.62 12.06 17.37
C PHE A 213 -13.32 11.61 18.66
N LEU A 214 -14.06 10.49 18.61
CA LEU A 214 -14.90 10.02 19.73
C LEU A 214 -14.36 8.74 20.37
N GLY A 215 -13.41 8.09 19.71
CA GLY A 215 -12.80 6.85 20.17
C GLY A 215 -11.29 6.93 20.16
N GLN A 216 -10.68 5.79 20.47
CA GLN A 216 -9.28 5.52 20.22
C GLN A 216 -9.20 4.19 19.48
N ALA A 217 -8.26 4.08 18.54
CA ALA A 217 -7.96 2.79 17.93
C ALA A 217 -7.49 1.84 19.02
N LYS A 218 -8.24 0.77 19.29
CA LYS A 218 -7.86 -0.23 20.29
C LYS A 218 -6.98 -1.34 19.71
N ARG A 219 -6.89 -1.38 18.38
CA ARG A 219 -6.15 -2.38 17.62
C ARG A 219 -5.37 -1.67 16.53
N GLY A 220 -4.20 -2.20 16.20
CA GLY A 220 -3.34 -1.66 15.16
C GLY A 220 -2.51 -2.75 14.51
N LEU A 221 -1.82 -2.35 13.46
CA LEU A 221 -0.98 -3.21 12.65
C LEU A 221 0.35 -3.43 13.35
N VAL A 222 0.80 -4.68 13.37
CA VAL A 222 2.13 -5.08 13.86
C VAL A 222 2.80 -5.95 12.81
N LEU A 223 4.13 -5.93 12.78
CA LEU A 223 4.92 -6.87 11.99
C LEU A 223 5.28 -8.08 12.87
N VAL A 224 5.14 -9.27 12.31
CA VAL A 224 5.62 -10.51 12.92
C VAL A 224 6.52 -11.26 11.95
N GLU A 225 7.48 -12.00 12.50
CA GLU A 225 8.42 -12.84 11.77
C GLU A 225 8.35 -14.28 12.26
N SER A 226 8.63 -15.23 11.37
CA SER A 226 8.68 -16.66 11.69
C SER A 226 9.70 -17.40 10.81
N ASP A 227 10.08 -18.59 11.29
CA ASP A 227 10.96 -19.52 10.55
C ASP A 227 10.18 -20.39 9.55
N ALA A 228 8.85 -20.30 9.52
CA ALA A 228 7.97 -21.03 8.62
C ALA A 228 6.99 -20.09 7.90
N PRO A 229 6.48 -20.47 6.71
CA PRO A 229 5.51 -19.67 5.97
C PRO A 229 4.26 -19.32 6.77
N LEU A 230 3.79 -18.08 6.61
CA LEU A 230 2.56 -17.57 7.21
C LEU A 230 1.52 -17.27 6.12
N GLU A 231 0.24 -17.45 6.44
CA GLU A 231 -0.87 -17.21 5.52
C GLU A 231 -1.78 -16.10 6.06
N ALA A 232 -2.07 -15.11 5.21
CA ALA A 232 -3.03 -14.07 5.53
C ALA A 232 -4.41 -14.66 5.88
N GLY A 233 -5.11 -14.04 6.83
CA GLY A 233 -6.41 -14.48 7.32
C GLY A 233 -6.36 -15.50 8.46
N ARG A 234 -5.19 -16.09 8.76
CA ARG A 234 -5.00 -16.98 9.91
C ARG A 234 -5.09 -16.21 11.22
N ASP A 235 -5.64 -16.86 12.24
CA ASP A 235 -5.69 -16.33 13.58
C ASP A 235 -4.30 -16.36 14.21
N LEU A 236 -3.98 -15.27 14.91
CA LEU A 236 -2.78 -15.15 15.73
C LEU A 236 -3.21 -15.24 17.19
N SER A 237 -2.58 -16.15 17.92
CA SER A 237 -2.95 -16.54 19.28
C SER A 237 -1.87 -16.20 20.29
N ALA A 238 -2.30 -16.04 21.54
CA ALA A 238 -1.44 -16.01 22.71
C ALA A 238 -1.89 -17.13 23.67
N GLY A 239 -1.15 -18.23 23.71
CA GLY A 239 -1.59 -19.45 24.38
C GLY A 239 -2.83 -20.03 23.72
N THR A 240 -3.95 -20.15 24.46
CA THR A 240 -5.21 -20.70 23.92
C THR A 240 -6.17 -19.64 23.38
N ALA A 241 -5.85 -18.36 23.54
CA ALA A 241 -6.73 -17.26 23.15
C ALA A 241 -6.34 -16.68 21.78
N THR A 242 -7.30 -16.59 20.87
CA THR A 242 -7.15 -15.83 19.62
C THR A 242 -7.03 -14.34 19.95
N LEU A 243 -5.86 -13.77 19.68
CA LEU A 243 -5.55 -12.37 19.97
C LEU A 243 -5.85 -11.47 18.78
N GLY A 244 -5.62 -11.95 17.56
CA GLY A 244 -5.89 -11.22 16.33
C GLY A 244 -5.78 -12.08 15.09
N LYS A 245 -5.47 -11.45 13.95
CA LYS A 245 -5.47 -12.13 12.66
C LYS A 245 -4.43 -11.52 11.72
N LEU A 246 -3.80 -12.36 10.92
CA LEU A 246 -2.85 -11.97 9.89
C LEU A 246 -3.58 -11.26 8.74
N VAL A 247 -3.04 -10.13 8.29
CA VAL A 247 -3.59 -9.28 7.22
C VAL A 247 -2.92 -9.59 5.88
N ALA A 248 -1.61 -9.72 5.89
CA ALA A 248 -0.78 -9.92 4.70
C ALA A 248 0.48 -10.69 5.11
N SER A 249 1.04 -11.49 4.22
CA SER A 249 2.29 -12.21 4.45
C SER A 249 3.19 -12.23 3.22
N GLY A 250 4.47 -12.53 3.42
CA GLY A 250 5.50 -12.58 2.39
C GLY A 250 6.81 -13.13 2.93
N HIS A 251 7.87 -13.12 2.12
CA HIS A 251 9.20 -13.54 2.53
C HIS A 251 10.28 -12.79 1.76
N ASP A 252 11.47 -12.66 2.33
CA ASP A 252 12.66 -12.12 1.64
C ASP A 252 13.65 -13.20 1.18
N GLY A 253 13.28 -14.48 1.36
CA GLY A 253 14.11 -15.65 1.07
C GLY A 253 14.84 -16.21 2.30
N ALA A 254 14.97 -15.42 3.37
CA ALA A 254 15.53 -15.85 4.65
C ALA A 254 14.48 -15.85 5.77
N ARG A 255 13.61 -14.83 5.79
CA ARG A 255 12.58 -14.64 6.81
C ARG A 255 11.19 -14.73 6.19
N HIS A 256 10.25 -15.30 6.93
CA HIS A 256 8.83 -15.17 6.66
C HIS A 256 8.27 -14.02 7.49
N LEU A 257 7.60 -13.09 6.83
CA LEU A 257 7.05 -11.88 7.44
C LEU A 257 5.54 -11.86 7.28
N ALA A 258 4.84 -11.32 8.27
CA ALA A 258 3.43 -11.01 8.15
C ALA A 258 3.06 -9.73 8.89
N LEU A 259 2.05 -9.04 8.39
CA LEU A 259 1.36 -7.98 9.11
C LEU A 259 0.15 -8.58 9.82
N ALA A 260 -0.08 -8.21 11.06
CA ALA A 260 -1.20 -8.68 11.87
C ALA A 260 -1.92 -7.52 12.56
N VAL A 261 -3.22 -7.65 12.80
CA VAL A 261 -4.00 -6.67 13.57
C VAL A 261 -4.21 -7.18 14.99
N LEU A 262 -3.48 -6.59 15.95
CA LEU A 262 -3.52 -6.96 17.37
C LEU A 262 -4.05 -5.82 18.24
N PRO A 263 -4.54 -6.09 19.48
CA PRO A 263 -4.81 -5.04 20.46
C PRO A 263 -3.56 -4.21 20.74
N LEU A 264 -3.66 -2.88 20.75
CA LEU A 264 -2.52 -1.99 21.02
C LEU A 264 -1.98 -2.17 22.44
N GLU A 265 -2.89 -2.35 23.40
CA GLU A 265 -2.57 -2.68 24.78
C GLU A 265 -2.73 -4.19 24.96
N ARG A 266 -1.60 -4.88 25.21
CA ARG A 266 -1.54 -6.32 25.48
C ARG A 266 -0.31 -6.63 26.33
N GLU A 267 -0.37 -7.74 27.07
CA GLU A 267 0.80 -8.27 27.78
C GLU A 267 1.79 -8.90 26.80
N ALA A 268 3.08 -8.88 27.16
CA ALA A 268 4.11 -9.55 26.38
C ALA A 268 4.01 -11.06 26.59
N THR A 269 3.38 -11.74 25.65
CA THR A 269 3.20 -13.19 25.64
C THR A 269 3.74 -13.79 24.36
N ALA A 270 4.22 -15.04 24.40
CA ALA A 270 4.57 -15.77 23.19
C ALA A 270 3.36 -15.85 22.24
N LEU A 271 3.61 -15.56 20.96
CA LEU A 271 2.59 -15.55 19.92
C LEU A 271 2.77 -16.75 19.01
N ASP A 272 1.67 -17.31 18.55
CA ASP A 272 1.69 -18.38 17.57
C ASP A 272 0.61 -18.21 16.49
N VAL A 273 0.86 -18.81 15.33
CA VAL A 273 -0.10 -18.91 14.23
C VAL A 273 -0.24 -20.38 13.87
N GLY A 274 -1.23 -21.05 14.45
CA GLY A 274 -1.48 -22.46 14.18
C GLY A 274 -0.33 -23.37 14.59
N GLY A 275 0.32 -23.08 15.73
CA GLY A 275 1.46 -23.85 16.23
C GLY A 275 2.82 -23.42 15.68
N VAL A 276 2.87 -22.43 14.78
CA VAL A 276 4.12 -21.78 14.37
C VAL A 276 4.39 -20.60 15.30
N GLU A 277 5.50 -20.63 16.03
CA GLU A 277 5.92 -19.49 16.86
C GLU A 277 6.23 -18.28 15.97
N VAL A 278 5.72 -17.10 16.38
CA VAL A 278 6.00 -15.84 15.69
C VAL A 278 6.58 -14.82 16.67
N LYS A 279 7.51 -14.01 16.19
CA LYS A 279 8.14 -12.94 16.97
C LYS A 279 7.69 -11.61 16.42
N GLU A 280 7.28 -10.70 17.30
CA GLU A 280 7.00 -9.33 16.87
C GLU A 280 8.28 -8.62 16.47
N ALA A 281 8.21 -7.86 15.38
CA ALA A 281 9.26 -6.98 14.92
C ALA A 281 8.73 -5.54 14.81
N GLY A 282 9.64 -4.57 14.91
CA GLY A 282 9.29 -3.16 14.78
C GLY A 282 8.98 -2.78 13.34
N LEU A 283 7.87 -2.09 13.12
CA LEU A 283 7.60 -1.45 11.83
C LEU A 283 8.61 -0.33 11.57
N ARG A 284 9.09 -0.27 10.34
CA ARG A 284 10.03 0.75 9.86
C ARG A 284 9.30 2.01 9.40
N GLU A 285 10.00 3.12 9.48
CA GLU A 285 9.53 4.44 9.06
C GLU A 285 10.04 4.81 7.67
N GLY A 286 9.48 5.87 7.10
CA GLY A 286 10.01 6.47 5.87
C GLY A 286 9.15 6.27 4.63
N LEU A 287 7.99 5.60 4.72
CA LEU A 287 6.98 5.58 3.65
C LEU A 287 5.79 6.52 3.88
N ALA A 288 5.82 7.34 4.94
CA ALA A 288 4.91 8.48 5.05
C ALA A 288 5.21 9.46 3.92
N ARG A 289 4.21 9.78 3.11
CA ARG A 289 4.31 10.67 1.94
C ARG A 289 3.25 11.74 2.07
#